data_AF-A0A4V2WNS5-F1
#
_entry.id   AF-A0A4V2WNS5-F1
#
_cell.length_a   1.000
_cell.length_b   1.000
_cell.length_c   1.000
_cell.angle_alpha   90.00
_cell.angle_beta   90.00
_cell.angle_gamma   90.00
#
_symmetry.space_group_name_H-M   'P 1'
#
loop_
_entity.id
_entity.type
_entity.pdbx_description
1 polymer ?
#
loop_
_entity_poly.entity_id
_entity_poly.type
_entity_poly.pdbx_seq_one_letter_code
_entity_poly.pdbx_strand_id
1 'polypeptide(L)'
;MKTTIRAAFSLILPFILIVLAYLLFTKTNTMSQPQLDIIDLAPYGIFLVGAGISWKFNRSREFFILIILTLCLAAIKYLPEILGESVQIADIYSIICLVIPINIAIFSFFKERGILSLWGMLRIGFILSQVLLAYWLMGSGREFLVLINKDLLPVNLQSITSLSQIAIIAFLAALIILIVRQFKYKTSQDISFIGVLVALFFVLHKMSDPILYPIFIGVSGIILITSIIQDSYSMAFSDELTGLPSRRALKQDMMKLGMSYVIAMLDIDHFKKFNDTYGHDTGDEVLKLVASIIKDVTGGGKSFRYGGEEFTILFPGKSINDVLPHLEELREKISKRAFTLRGNRKSKKKSKSRSQSSNSSKQIYITVSIGVSQKSEKYKTPDTVMKSADTALYRAKKKGRNCVSK
;
A
#
# COMPACT_ATOMS: atom_id res chain seq x y z
N MET A 1 -17.55 7.99 0.74
CA MET A 1 -17.02 8.91 -0.30
C MET A 1 -15.56 9.30 -0.10
N LYS A 2 -15.13 9.84 1.06
CA LYS A 2 -13.72 10.25 1.26
C LYS A 2 -12.69 9.10 1.20
N THR A 3 -13.07 7.89 1.63
CA THR A 3 -12.19 6.70 1.59
C THR A 3 -12.03 6.13 0.17
N THR A 4 -13.11 6.08 -0.61
CA THR A 4 -13.07 5.65 -2.03
C THR A 4 -12.32 6.65 -2.90
N ILE A 5 -12.48 7.96 -2.68
CA ILE A 5 -11.71 8.99 -3.38
C ILE A 5 -10.21 8.87 -3.05
N ARG A 6 -9.84 8.64 -1.78
CA ARG A 6 -8.43 8.45 -1.40
C ARG A 6 -7.81 7.20 -2.04
N ALA A 7 -8.55 6.10 -2.07
CA ALA A 7 -8.08 4.87 -2.73
C ALA A 7 -7.95 5.02 -4.25
N ALA A 8 -8.89 5.72 -4.89
CA ALA A 8 -8.80 6.06 -6.31
C ALA A 8 -7.63 7.00 -6.59
N PHE A 9 -7.40 7.99 -5.72
CA PHE A 9 -6.28 8.91 -5.85
C PHE A 9 -4.93 8.20 -5.72
N SER A 10 -4.76 7.27 -4.76
CA SER A 10 -3.53 6.48 -4.65
C SER A 10 -3.25 5.61 -5.89
N LEU A 11 -4.31 5.13 -6.56
CA LEU A 11 -4.19 4.36 -7.81
C LEU A 11 -3.72 5.23 -8.98
N ILE A 12 -4.19 6.47 -9.06
CA ILE A 12 -3.97 7.36 -10.21
C ILE A 12 -2.72 8.24 -10.03
N LEU A 13 -2.28 8.47 -8.79
CA LEU A 13 -1.18 9.39 -8.46
C LEU A 13 0.11 9.13 -9.26
N PRO A 14 0.62 7.89 -9.42
CA PRO A 14 1.84 7.66 -10.20
C PRO A 14 1.71 8.15 -11.65
N PHE A 15 0.54 7.96 -12.26
CA PHE A 15 0.28 8.39 -13.63
C PHE A 15 0.14 9.91 -13.74
N ILE A 16 -0.45 10.57 -12.73
CA ILE A 16 -0.46 12.04 -12.66
C ILE A 16 0.97 12.58 -12.59
N LEU A 17 1.82 11.97 -11.76
CA LEU A 17 3.22 12.38 -11.63
C LEU A 17 3.98 12.23 -12.95
N ILE A 18 3.74 11.16 -13.71
CA ILE A 18 4.33 10.97 -15.05
C ILE A 18 3.89 12.07 -16.02
N VAL A 19 2.59 12.43 -16.03
CA VAL A 19 2.10 13.54 -16.87
C VAL A 19 2.74 14.86 -16.47
N LEU A 20 2.87 15.14 -15.16
CA LEU A 20 3.55 16.33 -14.66
C LEU A 20 5.03 16.36 -15.06
N ALA A 21 5.71 15.21 -15.04
CA ALA A 21 7.10 15.10 -15.50
C ALA A 21 7.23 15.42 -17.00
N TYR A 22 6.29 14.96 -17.82
CA TYR A 22 6.24 15.32 -19.24
C TYR A 22 5.98 16.82 -19.46
N LEU A 23 5.08 17.43 -18.68
CA LEU A 23 4.83 18.88 -18.72
C LEU A 23 6.04 19.70 -18.25
N LEU A 24 6.84 19.18 -17.32
CA LEU A 24 8.10 19.80 -16.93
C LEU A 24 9.10 19.75 -18.09
N PHE A 25 9.21 18.58 -18.74
CA PHE A 25 10.06 18.39 -19.90
C PHE A 25 9.72 19.35 -21.05
N THR A 26 8.44 19.58 -21.38
CA THR A 26 8.09 20.52 -22.47
C THR A 26 8.50 21.98 -22.18
N LYS A 27 8.78 22.32 -20.92
CA LYS A 27 9.24 23.66 -20.51
C LYS A 27 10.76 23.80 -20.46
N THR A 28 11.54 22.73 -20.53
CA THR A 28 13.00 22.78 -20.39
C THR A 28 13.66 23.62 -21.48
N ASN A 29 13.08 23.66 -22.69
CA ASN A 29 13.54 24.49 -23.81
C ASN A 29 13.56 26.00 -23.50
N THR A 30 12.85 26.46 -22.45
CA THR A 30 12.80 27.87 -22.02
C THR A 30 13.64 28.16 -20.78
N MET A 31 14.32 27.15 -20.24
CA MET A 31 15.06 27.26 -18.99
C MET A 31 16.51 27.69 -19.21
N SER A 32 17.05 28.38 -18.20
CA SER A 32 18.48 28.74 -18.14
C SER A 32 19.36 27.54 -17.78
N GLN A 33 20.65 27.57 -18.13
CA GLN A 33 21.59 26.48 -17.84
C GLN A 33 21.63 26.08 -16.35
N PRO A 34 21.68 27.01 -15.37
CA PRO A 34 21.64 26.63 -13.95
C PRO A 34 20.37 25.86 -13.55
N GLN A 35 19.24 26.12 -14.21
CA GLN A 35 18.00 25.38 -13.96
C GLN A 35 18.08 23.95 -14.52
N LEU A 36 18.72 23.77 -15.67
CA LEU A 36 18.96 22.45 -16.26
C LEU A 36 19.92 21.62 -15.41
N ASP A 37 20.99 22.24 -14.89
CA ASP A 37 21.94 21.56 -14.00
C ASP A 37 21.26 21.08 -12.70
N ILE A 38 20.29 21.84 -12.18
CA ILE A 38 19.46 21.42 -11.04
C ILE A 38 18.61 20.20 -11.41
N ILE A 39 18.03 20.15 -12.60
CA ILE A 39 17.23 19.01 -13.08
C ILE A 39 18.10 17.76 -13.18
N ASP A 40 19.33 17.89 -13.68
CA ASP A 40 20.27 16.77 -13.80
C ASP A 40 20.72 16.22 -12.44
N LEU A 41 20.85 17.08 -11.43
CA LEU A 41 21.25 16.70 -10.07
C LEU A 41 20.07 16.24 -9.18
N ALA A 42 18.85 16.70 -9.46
CA ALA A 42 17.67 16.44 -8.62
C ALA A 42 17.43 14.95 -8.30
N PRO A 43 17.58 13.99 -9.25
CA PRO A 43 17.36 12.58 -8.96
C PRO A 43 18.23 12.05 -7.82
N TYR A 44 19.50 12.44 -7.74
CA TYR A 44 20.41 11.99 -6.68
C TYR A 44 19.92 12.45 -5.29
N GLY A 45 19.45 13.70 -5.18
CA GLY A 45 18.85 14.22 -3.96
C GLY A 45 17.56 13.49 -3.57
N ILE A 46 16.68 13.26 -4.55
CA ILE A 46 15.43 12.49 -4.36
C ILE A 46 15.75 11.08 -3.88
N PHE A 47 16.74 10.42 -4.47
CA PHE A 47 17.12 9.04 -4.14
C PHE A 47 17.77 8.93 -2.77
N LEU A 48 18.59 9.90 -2.37
CA LEU A 48 19.16 9.97 -1.03
C LEU A 48 18.06 10.11 0.03
N VAL A 49 17.10 11.01 -0.18
CA VAL A 49 15.94 11.17 0.72
C VAL A 49 15.09 9.90 0.74
N GLY A 50 14.79 9.34 -0.43
CA GLY A 50 14.00 8.12 -0.55
C GLY A 50 14.67 6.91 0.11
N ALA A 51 15.99 6.76 -0.02
CA ALA A 51 16.78 5.73 0.64
C ALA A 51 16.74 5.89 2.17
N GLY A 52 16.89 7.12 2.68
CA GLY A 52 16.76 7.39 4.12
C GLY A 52 15.38 7.05 4.68
N ILE A 53 14.32 7.44 3.97
CA ILE A 53 12.93 7.13 4.36
C ILE A 53 12.68 5.62 4.31
N SER A 54 13.04 4.97 3.20
CA SER A 54 12.82 3.53 3.03
C SER A 54 13.58 2.69 4.06
N TRP A 55 14.80 3.09 4.43
CA TRP A 55 15.52 2.47 5.54
C TRP A 55 14.77 2.64 6.87
N LYS A 56 14.35 3.86 7.22
CA LYS A 56 13.63 4.15 8.46
C LYS A 56 12.32 3.35 8.60
N PHE A 57 11.62 3.13 7.50
CA PHE A 57 10.36 2.38 7.48
C PHE A 57 10.50 0.89 7.16
N ASN A 58 11.74 0.34 7.12
CA ASN A 58 12.03 -1.05 6.75
C ASN A 58 11.44 -1.48 5.40
N ARG A 59 11.37 -0.55 4.44
CA ARG A 59 10.91 -0.75 3.06
C ARG A 59 12.10 -1.10 2.16
N SER A 60 12.59 -2.33 2.33
CA SER A 60 13.68 -2.91 1.56
C SER A 60 13.45 -2.91 0.04
N ARG A 61 12.24 -3.21 -0.46
CA ARG A 61 11.99 -3.25 -1.91
C ARG A 61 12.27 -1.90 -2.56
N GLU A 62 11.65 -0.84 -2.08
CA GLU A 62 11.81 0.52 -2.59
C GLU A 62 13.24 1.01 -2.38
N PHE A 63 13.87 0.71 -1.23
CA PHE A 63 15.27 1.02 -0.98
C PHE A 63 16.17 0.49 -2.10
N PHE A 64 16.09 -0.81 -2.41
CA PHE A 64 16.97 -1.41 -3.42
C PHE A 64 16.65 -0.96 -4.84
N ILE A 65 15.38 -0.67 -5.16
CA ILE A 65 15.05 -0.06 -6.47
C ILE A 65 15.64 1.34 -6.58
N LEU A 66 15.60 2.17 -5.53
CA LEU A 66 16.24 3.49 -5.54
C LEU A 66 17.77 3.39 -5.73
N ILE A 67 18.42 2.40 -5.11
CA ILE A 67 19.84 2.13 -5.34
C ILE A 67 20.09 1.73 -6.80
N ILE A 68 19.29 0.85 -7.38
CA ILE A 68 19.41 0.46 -8.79
C ILE A 68 19.26 1.68 -9.70
N LEU A 69 18.25 2.53 -9.49
CA LEU A 69 18.07 3.74 -10.30
C LEU A 69 19.25 4.71 -10.15
N THR A 70 19.83 4.82 -8.95
CA THR A 70 21.05 5.62 -8.70
C THR A 70 22.23 5.05 -9.49
N LEU A 71 22.42 3.73 -9.47
CA LEU A 71 23.46 3.05 -10.24
C LEU A 71 23.26 3.22 -11.74
N CYS A 72 22.02 3.15 -12.24
CA CYS A 72 21.71 3.39 -13.66
C CYS A 72 22.05 4.82 -14.09
N LEU A 73 21.73 5.84 -13.27
CA LEU A 73 22.13 7.23 -13.55
C LEU A 73 23.65 7.40 -13.55
N ALA A 74 24.32 6.87 -12.52
CA ALA A 74 25.77 6.96 -12.40
C ALA A 74 26.47 6.23 -13.55
N ALA A 75 25.94 5.09 -14.00
CA ALA A 75 26.47 4.33 -15.13
C ALA A 75 26.41 5.14 -16.43
N ILE A 76 25.30 5.81 -16.72
CA ILE A 76 25.22 6.63 -17.95
C ILE A 76 26.17 7.83 -17.90
N LYS A 77 26.31 8.45 -16.72
CA LYS A 77 27.10 9.68 -16.58
C LYS A 77 28.61 9.44 -16.51
N TYR A 78 29.06 8.49 -15.69
CA TYR A 78 30.47 8.36 -15.33
C TYR A 78 31.16 7.18 -15.99
N LEU A 79 30.41 6.13 -16.39
CA LEU A 79 31.03 4.93 -16.94
C LEU A 79 31.70 5.15 -18.32
N PRO A 80 31.15 5.97 -19.24
CA PRO A 80 31.85 6.32 -20.48
C PRO A 80 33.21 7.01 -20.24
N GLU A 81 33.30 7.84 -19.20
CA GLU A 81 34.53 8.54 -18.82
C GLU A 81 35.55 7.59 -18.18
N ILE A 82 35.09 6.66 -17.34
CA ILE A 82 35.94 5.71 -16.62
C ILE A 82 36.51 4.62 -17.55
N LEU A 83 35.71 4.10 -18.48
CA LEU A 83 36.09 2.97 -19.35
C LEU A 83 36.64 3.40 -20.72
N GLY A 84 36.66 4.71 -21.00
CA GLY A 84 37.21 5.29 -22.23
C GLY A 84 36.44 4.91 -23.50
N GLU A 85 37.07 5.11 -24.67
CA GLU A 85 36.44 4.92 -26.00
C GLU A 85 35.99 3.47 -26.31
N SER A 86 36.36 2.50 -25.47
CA SER A 86 36.00 1.10 -25.65
C SER A 86 34.51 0.80 -25.40
N VAL A 87 33.82 1.67 -24.67
CA VAL A 87 32.42 1.45 -24.25
C VAL A 87 31.49 2.40 -24.97
N GLN A 88 30.53 1.82 -25.71
CA GLN A 88 29.49 2.59 -26.37
C GLN A 88 28.37 2.91 -25.37
N ILE A 89 27.87 4.15 -25.41
CA ILE A 89 26.71 4.56 -24.60
C ILE A 89 25.51 3.62 -24.85
N ALA A 90 25.32 3.16 -26.10
CA ALA A 90 24.29 2.19 -26.47
C ALA A 90 24.37 0.86 -25.69
N ASP A 91 25.57 0.39 -25.35
CA ASP A 91 25.77 -0.84 -24.57
C ASP A 91 25.28 -0.64 -23.13
N ILE A 92 25.58 0.52 -22.53
CA ILE A 92 25.13 0.90 -21.18
C ILE A 92 23.60 0.94 -21.13
N TYR A 93 22.96 1.59 -22.10
CA TYR A 93 21.50 1.66 -22.17
C TYR A 93 20.87 0.28 -22.37
N SER A 94 21.44 -0.56 -23.23
CA SER A 94 20.94 -1.93 -23.47
C SER A 94 20.89 -2.73 -22.17
N ILE A 95 21.94 -2.63 -21.34
CA ILE A 95 22.01 -3.29 -20.03
C ILE A 95 20.97 -2.70 -19.07
N ILE A 96 20.87 -1.36 -18.97
CA ILE A 96 19.92 -0.69 -18.08
C ILE A 96 18.47 -1.09 -18.39
N CYS A 97 18.12 -1.20 -19.68
CA CYS A 97 16.78 -1.60 -20.14
C CYS A 97 16.39 -3.02 -19.70
N LEU A 98 17.35 -3.90 -19.39
CA LEU A 98 17.10 -5.23 -18.86
C LEU A 98 17.12 -5.25 -17.33
N VAL A 99 18.11 -4.57 -16.73
CA VAL A 99 18.32 -4.55 -15.27
C VAL A 99 17.09 -4.01 -14.55
N ILE A 100 16.49 -2.91 -15.02
CA ILE A 100 15.34 -2.27 -14.35
C ILE A 100 14.13 -3.22 -14.22
N PRO A 101 13.53 -3.72 -15.33
CA PRO A 101 12.32 -4.54 -15.24
C PRO A 101 12.56 -5.87 -14.52
N ILE A 102 13.73 -6.48 -14.71
CA ILE A 102 14.09 -7.75 -14.04
C ILE A 102 14.14 -7.57 -12.53
N ASN A 103 14.80 -6.51 -12.03
CA ASN A 103 14.88 -6.27 -10.59
C ASN A 103 13.52 -5.93 -9.99
N ILE A 104 12.73 -5.08 -10.63
CA ILE A 104 11.38 -4.75 -10.15
C ILE A 104 10.52 -6.01 -10.05
N ALA A 105 10.53 -6.87 -11.08
CA ALA A 105 9.78 -8.11 -11.09
C ALA A 105 10.24 -9.07 -9.97
N ILE A 106 11.54 -9.34 -9.85
CA ILE A 106 12.09 -10.27 -8.85
C ILE A 106 11.85 -9.76 -7.43
N PHE A 107 12.15 -8.48 -7.17
CA PHE A 107 12.02 -7.90 -5.82
C PHE A 107 10.58 -7.83 -5.34
N SER A 108 9.60 -7.77 -6.26
CA SER A 108 8.17 -7.87 -5.92
C SER A 108 7.84 -9.18 -5.19
N PHE A 109 8.53 -10.29 -5.49
CA PHE A 109 8.31 -11.59 -4.85
C PHE A 109 9.00 -11.74 -3.49
N PHE A 110 10.04 -10.97 -3.23
CA PHE A 110 10.84 -11.11 -2.02
C PHE A 110 10.10 -10.50 -0.82
N LYS A 111 10.24 -11.13 0.35
CA LYS A 111 9.55 -10.69 1.57
C LYS A 111 10.12 -9.37 2.10
N GLU A 112 9.26 -8.57 2.72
CA GLU A 112 9.65 -7.35 3.44
C GLU A 112 10.16 -7.76 4.83
N ARG A 113 11.48 -7.88 4.99
CA ARG A 113 12.11 -8.24 6.28
C ARG A 113 13.23 -7.28 6.69
N GLY A 114 13.31 -6.11 6.06
CA GLY A 114 14.36 -5.12 6.27
C GLY A 114 15.61 -5.36 5.43
N ILE A 115 16.49 -4.35 5.40
CA ILE A 115 17.65 -4.26 4.48
C ILE A 115 18.77 -5.22 4.88
N LEU A 116 19.03 -5.43 6.17
CA LEU A 116 20.07 -6.34 6.68
C LEU A 116 19.56 -7.77 6.93
N SER A 117 18.36 -8.09 6.44
CA SER A 117 17.84 -9.46 6.52
C SER A 117 18.44 -10.37 5.45
N LEU A 118 18.24 -11.68 5.57
CA LEU A 118 18.59 -12.64 4.52
C LEU A 118 18.07 -12.19 3.14
N TRP A 119 16.82 -11.71 3.07
CA TRP A 119 16.23 -11.23 1.82
C TRP A 119 16.86 -9.93 1.32
N GLY A 120 17.38 -9.09 2.21
CA GLY A 120 18.15 -7.91 1.82
C GLY A 120 19.54 -8.28 1.30
N MET A 121 20.24 -9.19 1.98
CA MET A 121 21.53 -9.72 1.50
C MET A 121 21.41 -10.41 0.14
N LEU A 122 20.33 -11.16 -0.10
CA LEU A 122 20.06 -11.75 -1.41
C LEU A 122 19.89 -10.67 -2.50
N ARG A 123 19.26 -9.53 -2.20
CA ARG A 123 19.15 -8.40 -3.14
C ARG A 123 20.49 -7.73 -3.40
N ILE A 124 21.29 -7.54 -2.34
CA ILE A 124 22.66 -7.01 -2.49
C ILE A 124 23.48 -7.93 -3.39
N GLY A 125 23.50 -9.24 -3.12
CA GLY A 125 24.20 -10.21 -3.94
C GLY A 125 23.72 -10.22 -5.39
N PHE A 126 22.42 -10.07 -5.62
CA PHE A 126 21.84 -9.99 -6.96
C PHE A 126 22.23 -8.70 -7.70
N ILE A 127 22.23 -7.55 -7.01
CA ILE A 127 22.66 -6.27 -7.61
C ILE A 127 24.16 -6.33 -7.92
N LEU A 128 24.98 -6.85 -7.00
CA LEU A 128 26.42 -6.99 -7.20
C LEU A 128 26.74 -7.93 -8.37
N SER A 129 26.03 -9.06 -8.50
CA SER A 129 26.23 -9.96 -9.64
C SER A 129 25.85 -9.31 -10.97
N GLN A 130 24.83 -8.45 -10.99
CA GLN A 130 24.46 -7.69 -12.18
C GLN A 130 25.48 -6.61 -12.53
N VAL A 131 26.08 -5.93 -11.55
CA VAL A 131 27.16 -4.95 -11.78
C VAL A 131 28.39 -5.65 -12.37
N LEU A 132 28.78 -6.80 -11.82
CA LEU A 132 29.88 -7.61 -12.35
C LEU A 132 29.58 -8.13 -13.76
N LEU A 133 28.35 -8.60 -14.01
CA LEU A 133 27.91 -9.03 -15.32
C LEU A 133 27.93 -7.89 -16.33
N ALA A 134 27.47 -6.69 -15.95
CA ALA A 134 27.49 -5.50 -16.80
C ALA A 134 28.93 -5.11 -17.18
N TYR A 135 29.85 -5.11 -16.21
CA TYR A 135 31.27 -4.86 -16.46
C TYR A 135 31.87 -5.89 -17.43
N TRP A 136 31.60 -7.18 -17.21
CA TRP A 136 32.06 -8.24 -18.11
C TRP A 136 31.47 -8.12 -19.52
N LEU A 137 30.18 -7.82 -19.64
CA LEU A 137 29.48 -7.63 -20.92
C LEU A 137 30.06 -6.47 -21.75
N MET A 138 30.45 -5.37 -21.10
CA MET A 138 31.06 -4.22 -21.77
C MET A 138 32.52 -4.46 -22.18
N GLY A 139 33.22 -5.39 -21.53
CA GLY A 139 34.58 -5.80 -21.89
C GLY A 139 34.59 -7.03 -22.79
N SER A 140 34.97 -8.18 -22.21
CA SER A 140 35.16 -9.45 -22.93
C SER A 140 33.86 -10.10 -23.42
N GLY A 141 32.70 -9.68 -22.91
CA GLY A 141 31.39 -10.27 -23.20
C GLY A 141 30.59 -9.57 -24.30
N ARG A 142 31.19 -8.66 -25.08
CA ARG A 142 30.46 -7.80 -26.04
C ARG A 142 29.66 -8.58 -27.09
N GLU A 143 30.12 -9.76 -27.49
CA GLU A 143 29.37 -10.63 -28.40
C GLU A 143 27.99 -11.04 -27.84
N PHE A 144 27.87 -11.21 -26.52
CA PHE A 144 26.59 -11.49 -25.88
C PHE A 144 25.67 -10.26 -25.89
N LEU A 145 26.21 -9.04 -25.77
CA LEU A 145 25.40 -7.82 -25.92
C LEU A 145 24.83 -7.70 -27.33
N VAL A 146 25.63 -8.02 -28.35
CA VAL A 146 25.15 -8.06 -29.74
C VAL A 146 24.03 -9.10 -29.90
N LEU A 147 24.16 -10.27 -29.28
CA LEU A 147 23.10 -11.30 -29.31
C LEU A 147 21.82 -10.82 -28.61
N ILE A 148 21.94 -10.12 -27.48
CA ILE A 148 20.79 -9.57 -26.75
C ILE A 148 20.05 -8.50 -27.57
N ASN A 149 20.78 -7.73 -28.37
CA ASN A 149 20.23 -6.69 -29.22
C ASN A 149 19.77 -7.20 -30.59
N LYS A 150 20.01 -8.48 -30.91
CA LYS A 150 19.53 -9.09 -32.14
C LYS A 150 18.01 -9.26 -32.10
N ASP A 151 17.35 -8.89 -33.19
CA ASP A 151 15.91 -9.08 -33.36
C ASP A 151 15.54 -10.57 -33.28
N LEU A 152 14.61 -10.88 -32.38
CA LEU A 152 14.14 -12.24 -32.10
C LEU A 152 13.05 -12.66 -33.10
N LEU A 153 12.20 -11.70 -33.46
CA LEU A 153 11.18 -11.80 -34.50
C LEU A 153 11.55 -10.89 -35.67
N PRO A 154 11.24 -11.27 -36.92
CA PRO A 154 11.52 -10.48 -38.13
C PRO A 154 10.52 -9.32 -38.29
N VAL A 155 10.34 -8.54 -37.23
CA VAL A 155 9.48 -7.35 -37.19
C VAL A 155 10.40 -6.15 -36.95
N ASN A 156 10.39 -5.19 -37.87
CA ASN A 156 11.24 -3.99 -37.76
C ASN A 156 10.64 -3.00 -36.74
N LEU A 157 10.89 -3.27 -35.46
CA LEU A 157 10.53 -2.39 -34.36
C LEU A 157 11.51 -1.23 -34.17
N GLN A 158 12.71 -1.30 -34.77
CA GLN A 158 13.74 -0.26 -34.65
C GLN A 158 13.29 1.09 -35.22
N SER A 159 12.34 1.08 -36.17
CA SER A 159 11.71 2.29 -36.71
C SER A 159 10.83 3.04 -35.69
N ILE A 160 10.33 2.32 -34.68
CA ILE A 160 9.42 2.84 -33.67
C ILE A 160 10.18 3.06 -32.36
N THR A 161 11.03 2.12 -31.94
CA THR A 161 11.67 2.08 -30.62
C THR A 161 13.15 1.77 -30.70
N SER A 162 13.96 2.45 -29.88
CA SER A 162 15.39 2.12 -29.68
C SER A 162 15.62 0.92 -28.76
N LEU A 163 14.57 0.43 -28.09
CA LEU A 163 14.64 -0.74 -27.20
C LEU A 163 14.78 -2.04 -27.98
N SER A 164 15.65 -2.93 -27.52
CA SER A 164 15.73 -4.31 -28.03
C SER A 164 14.45 -5.09 -27.73
N GLN A 165 14.15 -6.09 -28.57
CA GLN A 165 12.96 -6.93 -28.39
C GLN A 165 12.97 -7.65 -27.03
N ILE A 166 14.15 -8.08 -26.57
CA ILE A 166 14.32 -8.72 -25.26
C ILE A 166 13.97 -7.74 -24.12
N ALA A 167 14.40 -6.47 -24.22
CA ALA A 167 14.04 -5.46 -23.24
C ALA A 167 12.53 -5.21 -23.20
N ILE A 168 11.87 -5.10 -24.36
CA ILE A 168 10.42 -4.92 -24.44
C ILE A 168 9.70 -6.10 -23.78
N ILE A 169 10.12 -7.34 -24.07
CA ILE A 169 9.57 -8.55 -23.44
C ILE A 169 9.77 -8.50 -21.92
N ALA A 170 10.93 -8.09 -21.44
CA ALA A 170 11.21 -7.97 -20.01
C ALA A 170 10.29 -6.94 -19.32
N PHE A 171 10.08 -5.77 -19.93
CA PHE A 171 9.14 -4.74 -19.44
C PHE A 171 7.70 -5.26 -19.41
N LEU A 172 7.24 -5.90 -20.49
CA LEU A 172 5.89 -6.46 -20.57
C LEU A 172 5.68 -7.59 -19.56
N ALA A 173 6.64 -8.50 -19.42
CA ALA A 173 6.59 -9.57 -18.44
C ALA A 173 6.53 -9.03 -17.01
N ALA A 174 7.36 -8.05 -16.67
CA ALA A 174 7.35 -7.38 -15.37
C ALA A 174 6.00 -6.68 -15.11
N LEU A 175 5.46 -5.98 -16.12
CA LEU A 175 4.17 -5.31 -16.02
C LEU A 175 3.02 -6.30 -15.79
N ILE A 176 2.97 -7.41 -16.54
CA ILE A 176 1.96 -8.47 -16.37
C ILE A 176 2.04 -9.07 -14.96
N ILE A 177 3.25 -9.39 -14.49
CA ILE A 177 3.48 -9.91 -13.13
C ILE A 177 2.89 -8.96 -12.08
N LEU A 178 3.21 -7.66 -12.18
CA LEU A 178 2.72 -6.68 -11.21
C LEU A 178 1.21 -6.46 -11.29
N ILE A 179 0.62 -6.45 -12.49
CA ILE A 179 -0.84 -6.33 -12.66
C ILE A 179 -1.55 -7.51 -12.00
N VAL A 180 -1.12 -8.75 -12.28
CA VAL A 180 -1.70 -9.96 -11.67
C VAL A 180 -1.59 -9.92 -10.15
N ARG A 181 -0.44 -9.48 -9.64
CA ARG A 181 -0.23 -9.32 -8.19
C ARG A 181 -1.10 -8.22 -7.59
N GLN A 182 -1.28 -7.10 -8.29
CA GLN A 182 -2.13 -6.01 -7.84
C GLN A 182 -3.58 -6.47 -7.66
N PHE A 183 -4.11 -7.29 -8.56
CA PHE A 183 -5.44 -7.88 -8.41
C PHE A 183 -5.52 -8.86 -7.22
N LYS A 184 -4.45 -9.58 -6.93
CA LYS A 184 -4.40 -10.60 -5.86
C LYS A 184 -4.18 -10.01 -4.47
N TYR A 185 -3.27 -9.05 -4.33
CA TYR A 185 -2.80 -8.53 -3.05
C TYR A 185 -3.24 -7.10 -2.74
N LYS A 186 -3.61 -6.30 -3.76
CA LYS A 186 -4.10 -4.91 -3.62
C LYS A 186 -3.17 -4.00 -2.81
N THR A 187 -1.86 -4.16 -2.98
CA THR A 187 -0.82 -3.40 -2.27
C THR A 187 -0.51 -2.09 -3.00
N SER A 188 -0.27 -0.99 -2.28
CA SER A 188 0.06 0.28 -2.96
C SER A 188 1.41 0.24 -3.69
N GLN A 189 2.35 -0.57 -3.17
CA GLN A 189 3.65 -0.82 -3.77
C GLN A 189 3.58 -1.32 -5.21
N ASP A 190 2.69 -2.26 -5.52
CA ASP A 190 2.64 -2.87 -6.86
C ASP A 190 2.18 -1.83 -7.89
N ILE A 191 1.27 -0.92 -7.52
CA ILE A 191 0.86 0.22 -8.36
C ILE A 191 2.04 1.17 -8.60
N SER A 192 2.82 1.46 -7.56
CA SER A 192 3.99 2.34 -7.68
C SER A 192 5.04 1.75 -8.64
N PHE A 193 5.29 0.44 -8.57
CA PHE A 193 6.20 -0.24 -9.49
C PHE A 193 5.68 -0.29 -10.92
N ILE A 194 4.37 -0.44 -11.13
CA ILE A 194 3.75 -0.27 -12.45
C ILE A 194 4.01 1.13 -12.97
N GLY A 195 3.79 2.16 -12.16
CA GLY A 195 4.07 3.55 -12.52
C GLY A 195 5.53 3.78 -12.90
N VAL A 196 6.47 3.26 -12.12
CA VAL A 196 7.92 3.31 -12.40
C VAL A 196 8.24 2.62 -13.73
N LEU A 197 7.72 1.41 -13.99
CA LEU A 197 7.96 0.72 -15.25
C LEU A 197 7.41 1.50 -16.45
N VAL A 198 6.22 2.09 -16.34
CA VAL A 198 5.63 2.89 -17.41
C VAL A 198 6.45 4.16 -17.66
N ALA A 199 6.89 4.85 -16.60
CA ALA A 199 7.73 6.03 -16.69
C ALA A 199 9.07 5.71 -17.37
N LEU A 200 9.72 4.62 -16.95
CA LEU A 200 11.04 4.23 -17.44
C LEU A 200 10.96 3.66 -18.87
N PHE A 201 9.92 2.91 -19.21
CA PHE A 201 9.67 2.46 -20.58
C PHE A 201 9.51 3.65 -21.53
N PHE A 202 8.76 4.68 -21.14
CA PHE A 202 8.56 5.87 -21.94
C PHE A 202 9.87 6.62 -22.23
N VAL A 203 10.74 6.79 -21.22
CA VAL A 203 11.99 7.53 -21.42
C VAL A 203 13.06 6.71 -22.14
N LEU A 204 13.19 5.43 -21.83
CA LEU A 204 14.21 4.57 -22.47
C LEU A 204 13.90 4.30 -23.95
N HIS A 205 12.64 4.45 -24.36
CA HIS A 205 12.23 4.44 -25.76
C HIS A 205 12.72 5.65 -26.58
N LYS A 206 12.97 6.79 -25.91
CA LYS A 206 13.45 8.05 -26.52
C LYS A 206 14.87 8.36 -26.07
N MET A 207 15.83 7.54 -26.52
CA MET A 207 17.26 7.69 -26.18
C MET A 207 17.93 8.99 -26.66
N SER A 208 17.18 9.89 -27.32
CA SER A 208 17.72 11.06 -28.00
C SER A 208 17.91 12.30 -27.11
N ASP A 209 17.23 12.38 -25.95
CA ASP A 209 17.19 13.60 -25.14
C ASP A 209 17.85 13.41 -23.76
N PRO A 210 19.00 14.08 -23.49
CA PRO A 210 19.73 13.90 -22.24
C PRO A 210 18.99 14.46 -21.01
N ILE A 211 18.08 15.43 -21.17
CA ILE A 211 17.35 16.07 -20.06
C ILE A 211 16.10 15.26 -19.69
N LEU A 212 15.51 14.55 -20.66
CA LEU A 212 14.34 13.70 -20.42
C LEU A 212 14.64 12.59 -19.41
N TYR A 213 15.85 12.03 -19.45
CA TYR A 213 16.25 10.89 -18.60
C TYR A 213 16.28 11.23 -17.09
N PRO A 214 17.00 12.26 -16.63
CA PRO A 214 16.95 12.71 -15.23
C PRO A 214 15.53 13.02 -14.74
N ILE A 215 14.69 13.64 -15.56
CA ILE A 215 13.30 13.97 -15.18
C ILE A 215 12.49 12.70 -14.88
N PHE A 216 12.50 11.71 -15.77
CA PHE A 216 11.69 10.49 -15.62
C PHE A 216 12.26 9.52 -14.59
N ILE A 217 13.58 9.52 -14.40
CA ILE A 217 14.19 8.78 -13.30
C ILE A 217 13.91 9.46 -11.95
N GLY A 218 13.96 10.79 -11.90
CA GLY A 218 13.60 11.58 -10.72
C GLY A 218 12.14 11.37 -10.32
N VAL A 219 11.20 11.43 -11.26
CA VAL A 219 9.77 11.16 -10.97
C VAL A 219 9.55 9.72 -10.50
N SER A 220 10.31 8.76 -11.01
CA SER A 220 10.27 7.38 -10.51
C SER A 220 10.64 7.30 -9.03
N GLY A 221 11.64 8.08 -8.59
CA GLY A 221 11.96 8.24 -7.16
C GLY A 221 10.82 8.83 -6.34
N ILE A 222 10.18 9.88 -6.86
CA ILE A 222 9.02 10.52 -6.21
C ILE A 222 7.86 9.52 -6.07
N ILE A 223 7.57 8.74 -7.12
CA ILE A 223 6.55 7.69 -7.10
C ILE A 223 6.82 6.70 -5.96
N LEU A 224 8.05 6.21 -5.83
CA LEU A 224 8.45 5.28 -4.76
C LEU A 224 8.32 5.92 -3.37
N ILE A 225 8.74 7.18 -3.20
CA ILE A 225 8.61 7.90 -1.93
C ILE A 225 7.14 8.06 -1.54
N THR A 226 6.28 8.45 -2.48
CA THR A 226 4.84 8.57 -2.20
C THR A 226 4.22 7.24 -1.80
N SER A 227 4.63 6.13 -2.42
CA SER A 227 4.21 4.77 -2.04
C SER A 227 4.59 4.44 -0.60
N ILE A 228 5.85 4.70 -0.21
CA ILE A 228 6.33 4.46 1.17
C ILE A 228 5.51 5.25 2.19
N ILE A 229 5.20 6.52 1.88
CA ILE A 229 4.40 7.39 2.76
C ILE A 229 2.96 6.89 2.85
N GLN A 230 2.34 6.52 1.72
CA GLN A 230 0.97 6.03 1.68
C GLN A 230 0.80 4.73 2.46
N ASP A 231 1.70 3.77 2.27
CA ASP A 231 1.68 2.50 3.01
C ASP A 231 1.91 2.72 4.51
N SER A 232 2.89 3.53 4.87
CA SER A 232 3.17 3.88 6.27
C SER A 232 1.98 4.55 6.94
N TYR A 233 1.28 5.42 6.21
CA TYR A 233 0.05 6.03 6.69
C TYR A 233 -1.06 4.98 6.87
N SER A 234 -1.28 4.11 5.88
CA SER A 234 -2.33 3.09 5.94
C SER A 234 -2.13 2.15 7.13
N MET A 235 -0.92 1.65 7.36
CA MET A 235 -0.60 0.78 8.51
C MET A 235 -0.82 1.49 9.86
N ALA A 236 -0.58 2.80 9.93
CA ALA A 236 -0.72 3.55 11.17
C ALA A 236 -2.18 3.94 11.49
N PHE A 237 -2.99 4.16 10.46
CA PHE A 237 -4.31 4.78 10.58
C PHE A 237 -5.49 3.86 10.23
N SER A 238 -5.23 2.64 9.75
CA SER A 238 -6.22 1.61 9.48
C SER A 238 -5.95 0.38 10.32
N ASP A 239 -7.00 -0.28 10.80
CA ASP A 239 -6.92 -1.58 11.45
C ASP A 239 -6.86 -2.69 10.39
N GLU A 240 -5.84 -3.55 10.45
CA GLU A 240 -5.60 -4.58 9.42
C GLU A 240 -6.69 -5.66 9.37
N LEU A 241 -7.29 -5.99 10.52
CA LEU A 241 -8.30 -7.05 10.60
C LEU A 241 -9.66 -6.60 10.05
N THR A 242 -10.11 -5.43 10.48
CA THR A 242 -11.48 -4.93 10.21
C THR A 242 -11.55 -3.94 9.05
N GLY A 243 -10.41 -3.35 8.67
CA GLY A 243 -10.34 -2.27 7.67
C GLY A 243 -10.95 -0.94 8.15
N LEU A 244 -11.40 -0.85 9.41
CA LEU A 244 -11.85 0.40 10.00
C LEU A 244 -10.64 1.29 10.34
N PRO A 245 -10.81 2.63 10.35
CA PRO A 245 -9.81 3.52 10.89
C PRO A 245 -9.41 3.14 12.33
N SER A 246 -8.12 3.19 12.64
CA SER A 246 -7.57 2.76 13.94
C SER A 246 -7.82 3.77 15.05
N ARG A 247 -7.49 3.41 16.29
CA ARG A 247 -7.45 4.34 17.45
C ARG A 247 -6.63 5.60 17.19
N ARG A 248 -5.57 5.51 16.37
CA ARG A 248 -4.75 6.67 16.00
C ARG A 248 -5.53 7.63 15.10
N ALA A 249 -6.31 7.09 14.16
CA ALA A 249 -7.20 7.89 13.31
C ALA A 249 -8.32 8.55 14.12
N LEU A 250 -8.88 7.84 15.11
CA LEU A 250 -9.87 8.40 16.03
C LEU A 250 -9.32 9.63 16.74
N LYS A 251 -8.13 9.51 17.37
CA LYS A 251 -7.50 10.64 18.07
C LYS A 251 -7.28 11.84 17.16
N GLN A 252 -6.82 11.62 15.93
CA GLN A 252 -6.61 12.70 14.96
C GLN A 252 -7.92 13.40 14.58
N ASP A 253 -9.01 12.66 14.45
CA ASP A 253 -10.31 13.24 14.11
C ASP A 253 -10.96 13.92 15.32
N MET A 254 -10.72 13.43 16.53
CA MET A 254 -11.14 14.10 17.77
C MET A 254 -10.56 15.51 17.90
N MET A 255 -9.32 15.74 17.42
CA MET A 255 -8.69 17.06 17.40
C MET A 255 -9.38 18.05 16.44
N LYS A 256 -10.13 17.56 15.46
CA LYS A 256 -10.82 18.37 14.44
C LYS A 256 -12.29 18.63 14.77
N LEU A 257 -12.75 18.20 15.94
CA LEU A 257 -14.13 18.35 16.35
C LEU A 257 -14.44 19.81 16.71
N GLY A 258 -15.61 20.27 16.28
CA GLY A 258 -16.12 21.60 16.58
C GLY A 258 -16.79 21.69 17.96
N MET A 259 -17.77 22.59 18.05
CA MET A 259 -18.48 22.86 19.31
C MET A 259 -19.56 21.82 19.65
N SER A 260 -20.10 21.12 18.66
CA SER A 260 -21.12 20.09 18.83
C SER A 260 -20.64 18.76 18.27
N TYR A 261 -20.71 17.69 19.06
CA TYR A 261 -20.42 16.32 18.63
C TYR A 261 -20.89 15.29 19.67
N VAL A 262 -21.08 14.06 19.19
CA VAL A 262 -21.39 12.88 20.01
C VAL A 262 -20.34 11.79 19.76
N ILE A 263 -19.96 11.09 20.83
CA ILE A 263 -19.09 9.91 20.79
C ILE A 263 -19.88 8.72 21.32
N ALA A 264 -19.88 7.62 20.57
CA ALA A 264 -20.41 6.34 21.00
C ALA A 264 -19.27 5.31 21.13
N MET A 265 -19.23 4.59 22.25
CA MET A 265 -18.35 3.47 22.54
C MET A 265 -19.16 2.17 22.44
N LEU A 266 -18.64 1.19 21.73
CA LEU A 266 -19.30 -0.10 21.49
C LEU A 266 -18.37 -1.23 21.87
N ASP A 267 -18.93 -2.31 22.38
CA ASP A 267 -18.21 -3.53 22.72
C ASP A 267 -19.08 -4.77 22.43
N ILE A 268 -18.43 -5.82 21.93
CA ILE A 268 -19.11 -7.07 21.60
C ILE A 268 -19.39 -7.87 22.87
N ASP A 269 -20.67 -8.13 23.11
CA ASP A 269 -21.12 -8.82 24.30
C ASP A 269 -20.61 -10.26 24.35
N HIS A 270 -20.01 -10.64 25.48
CA HIS A 270 -19.47 -11.99 25.73
C HIS A 270 -18.38 -12.45 24.74
N PHE A 271 -17.64 -11.53 24.12
CA PHE A 271 -16.63 -11.86 23.11
C PHE A 271 -15.53 -12.82 23.61
N LYS A 272 -15.05 -12.65 24.84
CA LYS A 272 -14.09 -13.59 25.45
C LYS A 272 -14.65 -15.03 25.48
N LYS A 273 -15.88 -15.20 26.01
CA LYS A 273 -16.53 -16.51 26.08
C LYS A 273 -16.77 -17.10 24.67
N PHE A 274 -17.08 -16.24 23.69
CA PHE A 274 -17.19 -16.66 22.30
C PHE A 274 -15.86 -17.22 21.78
N ASN A 275 -14.74 -16.52 21.99
CA ASN A 275 -13.41 -16.99 21.59
C ASN A 275 -13.02 -18.28 22.31
N ASP A 276 -13.30 -18.39 23.61
CA ASP A 276 -13.04 -19.60 24.39
C ASP A 276 -13.84 -20.81 23.84
N THR A 277 -15.00 -20.57 23.22
CA THR A 277 -15.87 -21.63 22.67
C THR A 277 -15.55 -21.97 21.21
N TYR A 278 -15.23 -20.98 20.38
CA TYR A 278 -15.15 -21.12 18.92
C TYR A 278 -13.76 -20.84 18.32
N GLY A 279 -12.79 -20.45 19.15
CA GLY A 279 -11.42 -20.11 18.75
C GLY A 279 -11.28 -18.69 18.20
N HIS A 280 -10.05 -18.16 18.30
CA HIS A 280 -9.72 -16.79 17.89
C HIS A 280 -9.93 -16.53 16.39
N ASP A 281 -9.63 -17.49 15.52
CA ASP A 281 -9.89 -17.36 14.07
C ASP A 281 -11.37 -17.07 13.78
N THR A 282 -12.27 -17.71 14.53
CA THR A 282 -13.72 -17.46 14.40
C THR A 282 -14.10 -16.11 14.99
N GLY A 283 -13.47 -15.71 16.10
CA GLY A 283 -13.60 -14.36 16.68
C GLY A 283 -13.20 -13.25 15.73
N ASP A 284 -12.14 -13.45 14.95
CA ASP A 284 -11.66 -12.53 13.93
C ASP A 284 -12.71 -12.33 12.82
N GLU A 285 -13.39 -13.39 12.40
CA GLU A 285 -14.51 -13.30 11.44
C GLU A 285 -15.72 -12.56 12.03
N VAL A 286 -15.98 -12.71 13.33
CA VAL A 286 -17.00 -11.92 14.04
C VAL A 286 -16.64 -10.44 14.06
N LEU A 287 -15.40 -10.10 14.36
CA LEU A 287 -14.92 -8.72 14.36
C LEU A 287 -15.07 -8.07 12.97
N LYS A 288 -14.74 -8.80 11.91
CA LYS A 288 -14.95 -8.36 10.51
C LYS A 288 -16.43 -8.13 10.21
N LEU A 289 -17.30 -9.05 10.62
CA LEU A 289 -18.75 -8.93 10.44
C LEU A 289 -19.28 -7.68 11.14
N VAL A 290 -19.00 -7.53 12.43
CA VAL A 290 -19.45 -6.38 13.23
C VAL A 290 -18.91 -5.08 12.64
N ALA A 291 -17.62 -5.04 12.27
CA ALA A 291 -17.03 -3.88 11.63
C ALA A 291 -17.69 -3.49 10.31
N SER A 292 -18.06 -4.46 9.47
CA SER A 292 -18.77 -4.20 8.21
C SER A 292 -20.13 -3.55 8.43
N ILE A 293 -20.86 -3.95 9.48
CA ILE A 293 -22.16 -3.38 9.83
C ILE A 293 -21.98 -1.98 10.42
N ILE A 294 -21.01 -1.81 11.34
CA ILE A 294 -20.71 -0.53 11.99
C ILE A 294 -20.19 0.50 10.98
N LYS A 295 -19.49 0.06 9.92
CA LYS A 295 -19.00 0.95 8.85
C LYS A 295 -20.14 1.68 8.13
N ASP A 296 -21.31 1.07 8.06
CA ASP A 296 -22.50 1.58 7.37
C ASP A 296 -23.49 2.25 8.34
N VAL A 297 -23.01 2.70 9.50
CA VAL A 297 -23.82 3.48 10.44
C VAL A 297 -24.37 4.73 9.79
N THR A 298 -25.66 4.97 9.97
CA THR A 298 -26.41 6.13 9.46
C THR A 298 -26.22 7.35 10.38
N GLY A 299 -26.81 8.50 10.05
CA GLY A 299 -26.72 9.70 10.89
C GLY A 299 -25.41 10.50 10.80
N GLY A 300 -24.53 10.17 9.85
CA GLY A 300 -23.25 10.85 9.66
C GLY A 300 -22.14 10.38 10.60
N GLY A 301 -22.30 9.22 11.22
CA GLY A 301 -21.30 8.61 12.09
C GLY A 301 -20.05 8.17 11.32
N LYS A 302 -18.89 8.41 11.91
CA LYS A 302 -17.61 7.85 11.44
C LYS A 302 -17.12 6.81 12.43
N SER A 303 -16.93 5.59 11.95
CA SER A 303 -16.60 4.44 12.77
C SER A 303 -15.09 4.17 12.83
N PHE A 304 -14.63 3.68 13.97
CA PHE A 304 -13.23 3.39 14.29
C PHE A 304 -13.15 2.10 15.09
N ARG A 305 -12.04 1.35 14.97
CA ARG A 305 -11.69 0.30 15.93
C ARG A 305 -10.78 0.89 17.01
N TYR A 306 -11.22 0.82 18.27
CA TYR A 306 -10.47 1.37 19.39
C TYR A 306 -9.39 0.41 19.90
N GLY A 307 -9.71 -0.89 19.98
CA GLY A 307 -8.78 -1.95 20.35
C GLY A 307 -9.53 -3.21 20.78
N GLY A 308 -8.94 -4.40 20.62
CA GLY A 308 -9.61 -5.66 20.94
C GLY A 308 -10.97 -5.78 20.23
N GLU A 309 -12.03 -5.94 21.02
CA GLU A 309 -13.45 -5.99 20.62
C GLU A 309 -14.19 -4.65 20.70
N GLU A 310 -13.47 -3.56 21.00
CA GLU A 310 -14.04 -2.23 21.21
C GLU A 310 -14.03 -1.39 19.93
N PHE A 311 -15.16 -0.73 19.66
CA PHE A 311 -15.35 0.19 18.53
C PHE A 311 -15.79 1.56 19.03
N THR A 312 -15.56 2.58 18.22
CA THR A 312 -16.01 3.95 18.49
C THR A 312 -16.69 4.51 17.26
N ILE A 313 -17.77 5.26 17.46
CA ILE A 313 -18.40 6.04 16.40
C ILE A 313 -18.42 7.52 16.81
N LEU A 314 -17.95 8.36 15.91
CA LEU A 314 -17.90 9.80 16.07
C LEU A 314 -18.95 10.47 15.19
N PHE A 315 -19.79 11.33 15.78
CA PHE A 315 -20.82 12.10 15.06
C PHE A 315 -20.53 13.60 15.19
N PRO A 316 -19.79 14.21 14.24
CA PRO A 316 -19.52 15.64 14.25
C PRO A 316 -20.79 16.45 13.99
N GLY A 317 -21.01 17.52 14.75
CA GLY A 317 -22.12 18.45 14.55
C GLY A 317 -23.50 17.87 14.87
N LYS A 318 -23.58 16.82 15.69
CA LYS A 318 -24.83 16.15 16.07
C LYS A 318 -25.09 16.24 17.57
N SER A 319 -26.36 16.18 17.95
CA SER A 319 -26.80 15.99 19.33
C SER A 319 -27.06 14.51 19.65
N ILE A 320 -27.14 14.18 20.94
CA ILE A 320 -27.43 12.80 21.38
C ILE A 320 -28.78 12.31 20.85
N ASN A 321 -29.79 13.20 20.80
CA ASN A 321 -31.13 12.85 20.32
C ASN A 321 -31.14 12.52 18.82
N ASP A 322 -30.28 13.18 18.04
CA ASP A 322 -30.16 12.92 16.59
C ASP A 322 -29.57 11.53 16.32
N VAL A 323 -28.65 11.05 17.17
CA VAL A 323 -27.87 9.84 16.90
C VAL A 323 -28.44 8.59 17.55
N LEU A 324 -29.24 8.73 18.62
CA LEU A 324 -29.82 7.59 19.34
C LEU A 324 -30.60 6.62 18.44
N PRO A 325 -31.49 7.09 17.52
CA PRO A 325 -32.20 6.18 16.61
C PRO A 325 -31.25 5.37 15.72
N HIS A 326 -30.17 5.99 15.24
CA HIS A 326 -29.18 5.34 14.38
C HIS A 326 -28.33 4.31 15.14
N LEU A 327 -28.02 4.57 16.40
CA LEU A 327 -27.31 3.62 17.26
C LEU A 327 -28.20 2.42 17.63
N GLU A 328 -29.50 2.65 17.86
CA GLU A 328 -30.45 1.58 18.14
C GLU A 328 -30.68 0.71 16.89
N GLU A 329 -30.85 1.32 15.72
CA GLU A 329 -30.92 0.61 14.44
C GLU A 329 -29.66 -0.24 14.20
N LEU A 330 -28.49 0.31 14.48
CA LEU A 330 -27.20 -0.39 14.37
C LEU A 330 -27.14 -1.61 15.31
N ARG A 331 -27.52 -1.42 16.58
CA ARG A 331 -27.58 -2.50 17.58
C ARG A 331 -28.51 -3.61 17.12
N GLU A 332 -29.70 -3.26 16.64
CA GLU A 332 -30.66 -4.22 16.11
C GLU A 332 -30.11 -4.98 14.91
N LYS A 333 -29.52 -4.28 13.94
CA LYS A 333 -28.90 -4.89 12.74
C LYS A 333 -27.86 -5.94 13.12
N ILE A 334 -27.01 -5.64 14.10
CA ILE A 334 -26.01 -6.58 14.61
C ILE A 334 -26.69 -7.78 15.28
N SER A 335 -27.65 -7.54 16.18
CA SER A 335 -28.35 -8.61 16.91
C SER A 335 -29.15 -9.57 16.03
N LYS A 336 -29.70 -9.07 14.91
CA LYS A 336 -30.50 -9.85 13.96
C LYS A 336 -29.62 -10.58 12.93
N ARG A 337 -28.34 -10.22 12.80
CA ARG A 337 -27.45 -10.82 11.81
C ARG A 337 -26.94 -12.18 12.31
N ALA A 338 -27.44 -13.25 11.71
CA ALA A 338 -26.91 -14.58 11.94
C ALA A 338 -25.45 -14.70 11.45
N PHE A 339 -24.55 -15.14 12.32
CA PHE A 339 -23.19 -15.55 11.98
C PHE A 339 -23.18 -17.06 11.75
N THR A 340 -22.84 -17.46 10.52
CA THR A 340 -22.85 -18.87 10.12
C THR A 340 -21.49 -19.49 10.38
N LEU A 341 -21.41 -20.46 11.29
CA LEU A 341 -20.21 -21.26 11.47
C LEU A 341 -20.00 -22.14 10.24
N ARG A 342 -19.02 -21.80 9.41
CA ARG A 342 -18.52 -22.70 8.38
C ARG A 342 -17.70 -23.78 9.10
N GLY A 343 -18.22 -25.00 9.14
CA GLY A 343 -17.51 -26.13 9.73
C GLY A 343 -16.14 -26.30 9.09
N ASN A 344 -15.08 -25.88 9.77
CA ASN A 344 -13.72 -26.13 9.33
C ASN A 344 -13.43 -27.63 9.51
N ARG A 345 -13.58 -28.39 8.42
CA ARG A 345 -12.91 -29.67 8.22
C ARG A 345 -11.39 -29.45 8.22
N LYS A 346 -10.81 -29.31 9.40
CA LYS A 346 -9.37 -29.51 9.66
C LYS A 346 -9.20 -30.40 10.90
N SER A 347 -9.78 -31.59 10.86
CA SER A 347 -9.19 -32.74 11.54
C SER A 347 -8.66 -33.68 10.47
N LYS A 348 -7.38 -33.51 10.12
CA LYS A 348 -6.59 -34.59 9.53
C LYS A 348 -6.38 -35.63 10.64
N LYS A 349 -7.29 -36.58 10.76
CA LYS A 349 -6.96 -37.97 11.08
C LYS A 349 -8.04 -38.85 10.45
N LYS A 350 -7.60 -39.63 9.46
CA LYS A 350 -8.37 -40.67 8.79
C LYS A 350 -8.99 -41.58 9.85
N SER A 351 -10.31 -41.56 9.95
CA SER A 351 -11.10 -42.69 10.40
C SER A 351 -12.23 -42.83 9.39
N LYS A 352 -12.20 -43.91 8.62
CA LYS A 352 -13.25 -44.31 7.71
C LYS A 352 -14.44 -44.75 8.57
N SER A 353 -15.44 -43.89 8.72
CA SER A 353 -16.81 -44.34 8.94
C SER A 353 -17.76 -43.39 8.23
N ARG A 354 -18.50 -43.96 7.28
CA ARG A 354 -19.58 -43.29 6.55
C ARG A 354 -20.72 -43.06 7.53
N SER A 355 -20.90 -41.82 7.97
CA SER A 355 -22.18 -41.33 8.46
C SER A 355 -22.51 -40.05 7.71
N GLN A 356 -23.63 -40.09 6.97
CA GLN A 356 -24.28 -38.93 6.37
C GLN A 356 -24.80 -38.03 7.50
N SER A 357 -23.92 -37.18 8.02
CA SER A 357 -24.32 -36.05 8.87
C SER A 357 -24.64 -34.87 7.96
N SER A 358 -25.89 -34.45 7.96
CA SER A 358 -26.35 -33.18 7.38
C SER A 358 -25.42 -32.04 7.82
N ASN A 359 -24.91 -31.28 6.85
CA ASN A 359 -24.13 -30.06 7.08
C ASN A 359 -25.08 -28.93 7.56
N SER A 360 -25.68 -29.06 8.74
CA SER A 360 -26.44 -27.95 9.33
C SER A 360 -25.43 -26.92 9.84
N SER A 361 -25.29 -25.84 9.09
CA SER A 361 -24.46 -24.72 9.49
C SER A 361 -25.09 -24.06 10.73
N LYS A 362 -24.45 -24.19 11.90
CA LYS A 362 -24.93 -23.57 13.14
C LYS A 362 -24.91 -22.05 13.00
N GLN A 363 -26.08 -21.43 13.16
CA GLN A 363 -26.22 -19.98 13.21
C GLN A 363 -26.02 -19.50 14.65
N ILE A 364 -25.22 -18.46 14.83
CA ILE A 364 -24.98 -17.80 16.12
C ILE A 364 -25.37 -16.33 15.98
N TYR A 365 -26.04 -15.80 16.99
CA TYR A 365 -26.37 -14.38 17.06
C TYR A 365 -25.44 -13.69 18.04
N ILE A 366 -25.01 -12.49 17.67
CA ILE A 366 -24.01 -11.71 18.40
C ILE A 366 -24.65 -10.37 18.73
N THR A 367 -24.41 -9.88 19.94
CA THR A 367 -24.98 -8.62 20.42
C THR A 367 -23.87 -7.65 20.80
N VAL A 368 -24.21 -6.37 20.82
CA VAL A 368 -23.31 -5.30 21.23
C VAL A 368 -24.00 -4.42 22.25
N SER A 369 -23.22 -3.96 23.21
CA SER A 369 -23.61 -2.89 24.12
C SER A 369 -23.04 -1.57 23.62
N ILE A 370 -23.81 -0.48 23.74
CA ILE A 370 -23.41 0.85 23.25
C ILE A 370 -23.55 1.88 24.37
N GLY A 371 -22.48 2.62 24.64
CA GLY A 371 -22.48 3.80 25.49
C GLY A 371 -22.32 5.06 24.67
N VAL A 372 -23.17 6.07 24.85
CA VAL A 372 -23.15 7.31 24.06
C VAL A 372 -23.05 8.53 24.96
N SER A 373 -22.24 9.50 24.59
CA SER A 373 -22.14 10.79 25.30
C SER A 373 -21.90 11.95 24.34
N GLN A 374 -22.43 13.11 24.70
CA GLN A 374 -22.32 14.35 23.92
C GLN A 374 -21.42 15.35 24.65
N LYS A 375 -20.74 16.21 23.89
CA LYS A 375 -20.12 17.43 24.43
C LYS A 375 -21.16 18.28 25.16
N SER A 376 -20.84 18.67 26.38
CA SER A 376 -21.67 19.50 27.25
C SER A 376 -20.80 20.35 28.16
N GLU A 377 -21.41 21.21 28.99
CA GLU A 377 -20.67 21.97 30.00
C GLU A 377 -19.91 21.07 30.99
N LYS A 378 -20.45 19.88 31.27
CA LYS A 378 -19.83 18.87 32.12
C LYS A 378 -18.68 18.13 31.42
N TYR A 379 -18.81 17.91 30.10
CA TYR A 379 -17.84 17.16 29.29
C TYR A 379 -17.32 18.04 28.16
N LYS A 380 -16.34 18.89 28.47
CA LYS A 380 -15.87 19.96 27.58
C LYS A 380 -14.93 19.49 26.47
N THR A 381 -14.16 18.43 26.72
CA THR A 381 -13.13 17.93 25.78
C THR A 381 -13.50 16.57 25.19
N PRO A 382 -12.99 16.23 23.99
CA PRO A 382 -13.25 14.93 23.38
C PRO A 382 -12.89 13.74 24.29
N ASP A 383 -11.78 13.83 25.03
CA ASP A 383 -11.37 12.79 25.99
C ASP A 383 -12.36 12.64 27.14
N THR A 384 -12.90 13.73 27.69
CA THR A 384 -13.92 13.66 28.76
C THR A 384 -15.24 13.09 28.25
N VAL A 385 -15.64 13.42 27.02
CA VAL A 385 -16.84 12.86 26.38
C VAL A 385 -16.65 11.37 26.12
N MET A 386 -15.48 10.95 25.65
CA MET A 386 -15.16 9.54 25.43
C MET A 386 -15.20 8.73 26.74
N LYS A 387 -14.61 9.25 27.83
CA LYS A 387 -14.71 8.63 29.17
C LYS A 387 -16.16 8.54 29.66
N SER A 388 -16.98 9.55 29.38
CA SER A 388 -18.42 9.50 29.70
C SER A 388 -19.15 8.45 28.88
N ALA A 389 -18.83 8.30 27.59
CA ALA A 389 -19.41 7.27 26.73
C ALA A 389 -19.01 5.86 27.19
N ASP A 390 -17.76 5.67 27.61
CA ASP A 390 -17.28 4.42 28.21
C ASP A 390 -18.02 4.09 29.53
N THR A 391 -18.23 5.09 30.38
CA THR A 391 -19.05 4.92 31.59
C THR A 391 -20.48 4.51 31.25
N ALA A 392 -21.07 5.09 30.20
CA ALA A 392 -22.39 4.70 29.72
C ALA A 392 -22.41 3.27 29.15
N LEU A 393 -21.34 2.85 28.46
CA LEU A 393 -21.18 1.49 27.94
C LEU A 393 -21.14 0.48 29.09
N TYR A 394 -20.43 0.80 30.17
CA TYR A 394 -20.42 -0.01 31.37
C TYR A 394 -21.82 -0.15 32.00
N ARG A 395 -22.62 0.93 32.01
CA ARG A 395 -24.04 0.87 32.45
C ARG A 395 -24.87 -0.05 31.55
N ALA A 396 -24.70 0.02 30.23
CA ALA A 396 -25.38 -0.88 29.29
C ALA A 396 -25.05 -2.35 29.58
N LYS A 397 -23.76 -2.66 29.81
CA LYS A 397 -23.32 -4.01 30.20
C LYS A 397 -23.95 -4.49 31.51
N LYS A 398 -24.12 -3.60 32.50
CA LYS A 398 -24.79 -3.91 33.78
C LYS A 398 -26.30 -4.08 33.66
N LYS A 399 -26.96 -3.41 32.71
CA LYS A 399 -28.40 -3.49 32.47
C LYS A 399 -28.85 -4.75 31.71
N GLY A 400 -27.97 -5.73 31.54
CA GLY A 400 -28.27 -6.95 30.80
C GLY A 400 -27.72 -6.99 29.38
N ARG A 401 -26.83 -6.04 29.01
CA ARG A 401 -26.19 -5.95 27.68
C ARG A 401 -27.19 -5.69 26.55
N ASN A 402 -26.74 -5.76 25.29
CA ASN A 402 -27.58 -5.59 24.11
C ASN A 402 -28.52 -4.36 24.18
N CYS A 403 -27.99 -3.23 24.63
CA CYS A 403 -28.74 -1.98 24.74
C CYS A 403 -27.84 -0.75 24.53
N VAL A 404 -28.48 0.38 24.26
CA VAL A 404 -27.85 1.70 24.19
C VAL A 404 -28.08 2.44 25.52
N SER A 405 -27.02 2.99 26.10
CA SER A 405 -27.08 3.81 27.32
C SER A 405 -26.38 5.15 27.11
N LYS A 406 -26.90 6.17 27.79
CA LYS A 406 -26.32 7.53 27.90
C LYS A 406 -25.65 7.78 29.25
#